data_AF-D0N3K4-F1
#
_entry.id   AF-D0N3K4-F1
#
_cell.length_a   1.000
_cell.length_b   1.000
_cell.length_c   1.000
_cell.angle_alpha   90.00
_cell.angle_beta   90.00
_cell.angle_gamma   90.00
#
_symmetry.space_group_name_H-M   'P 1'
#
loop_
_entity.id
_entity.type
_entity.pdbx_description
1 polymer ?
#
loop_
_entity_poly.entity_id
_entity_poly.type
_entity_poly.pdbx_seq_one_letter_code
_entity_poly.pdbx_strand_id
1 'polypeptide(L)'
;MKQIPCSDSEMLAQELAIEGSRVFNNPEMYRKCYRSAIDVRVLQRVDAYTTILMRNSPDASRSRRIRHLNISSKVADDDENGHKSLSILMLVVPPPEDIANSNRNGVIYLRDAYTYMRFDMFDDHVQFSYGGHRDCMDEAQARYLFAETGNVLFRFEQMIRRANLVTLG
;
A
#
# COMPACT_ATOMS: atom_id res chain seq x y z
N MET A 1 -11.12 9.27 -1.02
CA MET A 1 -11.28 9.57 0.41
C MET A 1 -12.60 8.98 0.89
N LYS A 2 -12.65 8.43 2.10
CA LYS A 2 -13.84 7.77 2.68
C LYS A 2 -13.91 8.07 4.17
N GLN A 3 -15.08 8.42 4.68
CA GLN A 3 -15.31 8.63 6.11
C GLN A 3 -15.83 7.34 6.75
N ILE A 4 -15.32 7.03 7.94
CA ILE A 4 -15.72 5.87 8.75
C ILE A 4 -16.22 6.41 10.08
N PRO A 5 -17.54 6.49 10.29
CA PRO A 5 -18.12 7.03 11.52
C PRO A 5 -17.68 6.24 12.76
N CYS A 6 -17.37 6.93 13.85
CA CYS A 6 -16.97 6.33 15.12
C CYS A 6 -17.07 7.33 16.28
N SER A 7 -17.17 6.81 17.50
CA SER A 7 -17.15 7.63 18.73
C SER A 7 -15.74 7.84 19.30
N ASP A 8 -14.75 7.08 18.84
CA ASP A 8 -13.35 7.16 19.26
C ASP A 8 -12.46 6.94 18.03
N SER A 9 -12.05 8.04 17.42
CA SER A 9 -11.26 8.03 16.19
C SER A 9 -9.81 7.64 16.42
N GLU A 10 -9.24 7.93 17.59
CA GLU A 10 -7.88 7.52 17.93
C GLU A 10 -7.79 5.99 18.01
N MET A 11 -8.71 5.36 18.76
CA MET A 11 -8.76 3.91 18.88
C MET A 11 -8.99 3.25 17.52
N LEU A 12 -9.98 3.72 16.75
CA LEU A 12 -10.29 3.14 15.44
C LEU A 12 -9.12 3.28 14.46
N ALA A 13 -8.50 4.46 14.38
CA ALA A 13 -7.36 4.69 13.48
C ALA A 13 -6.17 3.80 13.86
N GLN A 14 -5.91 3.58 15.15
CA GLN A 14 -4.88 2.65 15.60
C GLN A 14 -5.17 1.20 15.19
N GLU A 15 -6.41 0.71 15.39
CA GLU A 15 -6.79 -0.64 14.95
C GLU A 15 -6.62 -0.80 13.43
N LEU A 16 -7.11 0.14 12.64
CA LEU A 16 -7.01 0.12 11.18
C LEU A 16 -5.56 0.19 10.70
N ALA A 17 -4.71 0.99 11.34
CA ALA A 17 -3.30 1.10 10.99
C ALA A 17 -2.52 -0.17 11.37
N ILE A 18 -2.85 -0.83 12.48
CA ILE A 18 -2.24 -2.11 12.89
C ILE A 18 -2.60 -3.22 11.89
N GLU A 19 -3.88 -3.41 11.60
CA GLU A 19 -4.32 -4.43 10.64
C GLU A 19 -3.84 -4.10 9.22
N GLY A 20 -3.87 -2.82 8.83
CA GLY A 20 -3.31 -2.36 7.58
C GLY A 20 -1.84 -2.71 7.44
N SER A 21 -1.03 -2.35 8.44
CA SER A 21 0.40 -2.66 8.44
C SER A 21 0.66 -4.17 8.38
N ARG A 22 -0.15 -4.97 9.07
CA ARG A 22 -0.08 -6.43 9.02
C ARG A 22 -0.34 -6.96 7.61
N VAL A 23 -1.34 -6.45 6.89
CA VAL A 23 -1.63 -6.86 5.51
C VAL A 23 -0.46 -6.53 4.58
N PHE A 24 0.12 -5.33 4.68
CA PHE A 24 1.24 -4.91 3.80
C PHE A 24 2.55 -5.62 4.10
N ASN A 25 2.80 -5.98 5.36
CA ASN A 25 4.05 -6.60 5.79
C ASN A 25 4.00 -8.14 5.89
N ASN A 26 2.84 -8.74 5.59
CA ASN A 26 2.68 -10.19 5.47
C ASN A 26 2.52 -10.59 3.99
N PRO A 27 3.47 -11.35 3.39
CA PRO A 27 3.41 -11.76 2.00
C PRO A 27 2.14 -12.52 1.60
N GLU A 28 1.57 -13.34 2.48
CA GLU A 28 0.36 -14.10 2.17
C GLU A 28 -0.87 -13.22 2.13
N MET A 29 -1.00 -12.30 3.10
CA MET A 29 -2.12 -11.36 3.15
C MET A 29 -2.07 -10.36 2.00
N TYR A 30 -0.88 -9.80 1.73
CA TYR A 30 -0.69 -8.89 0.62
C TYR A 30 -1.10 -9.52 -0.71
N ARG A 31 -0.68 -10.78 -0.97
CA ARG A 31 -1.07 -11.50 -2.19
C ARG A 31 -2.58 -11.64 -2.35
N LYS A 32 -3.31 -11.87 -1.25
CA LYS A 32 -4.78 -12.00 -1.28
C LYS A 32 -5.47 -10.70 -1.72
N CYS A 33 -4.83 -9.54 -1.56
CA CYS A 33 -5.36 -8.26 -2.06
C CYS A 33 -5.38 -8.20 -3.60
N TYR A 34 -4.54 -8.96 -4.29
CA TYR A 34 -4.41 -8.89 -5.75
C TYR A 34 -5.14 -10.02 -6.46
N ARG A 35 -5.61 -9.75 -7.68
CA ARG A 35 -6.02 -10.80 -8.63
C ARG A 35 -4.84 -11.27 -9.46
N SER A 36 -3.91 -10.36 -9.71
CA SER A 36 -2.66 -10.60 -10.41
C SER A 36 -1.71 -11.49 -9.63
N ALA A 37 -0.80 -12.15 -10.34
CA ALA A 37 0.29 -12.87 -9.71
C ALA A 37 1.28 -11.88 -9.07
N ILE A 38 1.26 -11.81 -7.75
CA ILE A 38 2.16 -11.00 -6.94
C ILE A 38 3.07 -11.89 -6.10
N ASP A 39 4.34 -11.54 -6.08
CA ASP A 39 5.39 -12.05 -5.23
C ASP A 39 5.84 -10.92 -4.31
N VAL A 40 5.91 -11.25 -3.03
CA VAL A 40 6.45 -10.39 -1.99
C VAL A 40 7.46 -11.19 -1.20
N ARG A 41 8.61 -10.57 -0.94
CA ARG A 41 9.61 -11.08 -0.01
C ARG A 41 9.94 -9.99 0.99
N VAL A 42 9.80 -10.29 2.28
CA VAL A 42 10.35 -9.45 3.34
C VAL A 42 11.85 -9.69 3.35
N LEU A 43 12.63 -8.65 3.10
CA LEU A 43 14.10 -8.73 3.14
C LEU A 43 14.60 -8.48 4.55
N GLN A 44 14.00 -7.51 5.24
CA GLN A 44 14.40 -7.12 6.59
C GLN A 44 13.23 -6.48 7.33
N ARG A 45 13.11 -6.75 8.63
CA ARG A 45 12.33 -5.93 9.56
C ARG A 45 13.31 -5.06 10.33
N VAL A 46 13.25 -3.75 10.10
CA VAL A 46 14.21 -2.80 10.69
C VAL A 46 13.82 -2.55 12.14
N ASP A 47 12.53 -2.30 12.37
CA ASP A 47 11.95 -2.08 13.70
C ASP A 47 10.45 -2.46 13.70
N ALA A 48 9.71 -2.04 14.73
CA ALA A 48 8.28 -2.30 14.87
C ALA A 48 7.39 -1.58 13.83
N TYR A 49 7.93 -0.57 13.15
CA TYR A 49 7.21 0.33 12.26
C TYR A 49 7.69 0.22 10.81
N THR A 50 8.94 -0.22 10.60
CA THR A 50 9.64 -0.16 9.32
C THR A 50 10.07 -1.55 8.83
N THR A 51 9.70 -1.88 7.59
CA THR A 51 10.04 -3.15 6.93
C THR A 51 10.54 -2.88 5.51
N ILE A 52 11.60 -3.59 5.12
CA ILE A 52 12.14 -3.58 3.76
C ILE A 52 11.64 -4.80 3.00
N LEU A 53 11.03 -4.59 1.83
CA LEU A 53 10.41 -5.64 1.02
C LEU A 53 10.87 -5.56 -0.43
N MET A 54 10.91 -6.71 -1.09
CA MET A 54 11.00 -6.81 -2.54
C MET A 54 9.67 -7.31 -3.10
N ARG A 55 9.14 -6.64 -4.11
CA ARG A 55 7.85 -6.98 -4.72
C ARG A 55 7.92 -6.89 -6.24
N ASN A 56 7.00 -7.56 -6.93
CA ASN A 56 6.69 -7.22 -8.32
C ASN A 56 5.41 -6.40 -8.41
N SER A 57 5.30 -5.68 -9.52
CA SER A 57 4.05 -5.03 -9.88
C SER A 57 3.10 -6.01 -10.56
N PRO A 58 1.78 -5.81 -10.39
CA PRO A 58 0.81 -6.44 -11.27
C PRO A 58 1.03 -5.96 -12.70
N ASP A 59 0.88 -6.87 -13.65
CA ASP A 59 1.07 -6.63 -15.07
C ASP A 59 0.09 -7.51 -15.85
N ALA A 60 -0.51 -6.96 -16.91
CA ALA A 60 -1.52 -7.62 -17.72
C ALA A 60 -0.99 -8.91 -18.35
N SER A 61 0.29 -8.92 -18.75
CA SER A 61 0.94 -10.11 -19.31
C SER A 61 1.34 -11.15 -18.25
N ARG A 62 1.15 -10.83 -16.96
CA ARG A 62 1.54 -11.66 -15.81
C ARG A 62 3.02 -12.05 -15.80
N SER A 63 3.87 -11.25 -16.45
CA SER A 63 5.30 -11.53 -16.63
C SER A 63 6.13 -11.49 -15.35
N ARG A 64 5.63 -10.79 -14.30
CA ARG A 64 6.36 -10.50 -13.04
C ARG A 64 7.71 -9.79 -13.25
N ARG A 65 7.92 -9.17 -14.41
CA ARG A 65 9.19 -8.56 -14.80
C ARG A 65 9.44 -7.22 -14.13
N ILE A 66 8.38 -6.53 -13.71
CA ILE A 66 8.51 -5.22 -13.09
C ILE A 66 8.62 -5.40 -11.60
N ARG A 67 9.73 -4.94 -11.02
CA ARG A 67 10.07 -5.16 -9.62
C ARG A 67 10.35 -3.85 -8.90
N HIS A 68 10.16 -3.86 -7.60
CA HIS A 68 10.46 -2.71 -6.76
C HIS A 68 10.93 -3.16 -5.38
N LEU A 69 12.02 -2.54 -4.95
CA LEU A 69 12.46 -2.54 -3.58
C LEU A 69 11.65 -1.48 -2.84
N ASN A 70 11.06 -1.84 -1.71
CA ASN A 70 10.21 -0.97 -0.95
C ASN A 70 10.63 -0.84 0.50
N ILE A 71 10.44 0.36 1.05
CA ILE A 71 10.35 0.59 2.48
C ILE A 71 8.87 0.78 2.81
N SER A 72 8.33 -0.11 3.65
CA SER A 72 7.05 0.08 4.32
C SER A 72 7.31 0.72 5.67
N SER A 73 6.64 1.83 5.99
CA SER A 73 6.76 2.49 7.29
C SER A 73 5.39 2.91 7.83
N LYS A 74 5.16 2.71 9.13
CA LYS A 74 4.03 3.32 9.84
C LYS A 74 4.47 4.63 10.49
N VAL A 75 3.80 5.72 10.17
CA VAL A 75 4.15 7.08 10.60
C VAL A 75 2.96 7.69 11.34
N ALA A 76 3.22 8.36 12.45
CA ALA A 76 2.27 9.23 13.13
C ALA A 76 2.62 10.69 12.84
N ASP A 77 1.61 11.53 12.67
CA ASP A 77 1.76 12.92 12.23
C ASP A 77 0.63 13.76 12.84
N ASP A 78 0.94 15.02 13.13
CA ASP A 78 0.02 16.02 13.71
C ASP A 78 0.03 17.24 12.79
N ASP A 79 -1.13 17.67 12.29
CA ASP A 79 -1.21 18.88 11.47
C ASP A 79 -1.10 20.17 12.30
N GLU A 80 -1.03 21.32 11.64
CA GLU A 80 -0.91 22.64 12.29
C GLU A 80 -2.09 22.97 13.23
N ASN A 81 -3.23 22.29 13.06
CA ASN A 81 -4.42 22.45 13.90
C ASN A 81 -4.47 21.41 15.03
N GLY A 82 -3.45 20.56 15.15
CA GLY A 82 -3.40 19.47 16.12
C GLY A 82 -4.21 18.24 15.73
N HIS A 83 -4.65 18.11 14.46
CA HIS A 83 -5.30 16.90 14.01
C HIS A 83 -4.29 15.78 13.83
N LYS A 84 -4.54 14.68 14.55
CA LYS A 84 -3.71 13.49 14.51
C LYS A 84 -4.01 12.66 13.27
N SER A 85 -2.97 12.02 12.75
CA SER A 85 -3.11 11.04 11.69
C SER A 85 -2.12 9.88 11.86
N LEU A 86 -2.52 8.73 11.31
CA LEU A 86 -1.64 7.58 11.14
C LEU A 86 -1.53 7.25 9.66
N SER A 87 -0.32 7.03 9.18
CA SER A 87 -0.05 6.69 7.79
C SER A 87 0.73 5.38 7.69
N ILE A 88 0.42 4.58 6.67
CA ILE A 88 1.26 3.49 6.19
C ILE A 88 1.82 3.95 4.85
N LEU A 89 3.13 4.21 4.82
CA LEU A 89 3.85 4.65 3.65
C LEU A 89 4.57 3.46 3.01
N MET A 90 4.46 3.35 1.70
CA MET A 90 5.20 2.40 0.88
C MET A 90 6.02 3.21 -0.13
N LEU A 91 7.32 3.35 0.11
CA LEU A 91 8.23 4.09 -0.75
C LEU A 91 9.03 3.10 -1.62
N VAL A 92 9.18 3.37 -2.91
CA VAL A 92 10.16 2.67 -3.76
C VAL A 92 11.54 3.24 -3.52
N VAL A 93 12.51 2.36 -3.29
CA VAL A 93 13.91 2.71 -3.24
C VAL A 93 14.54 2.33 -4.56
N PRO A 94 15.19 3.26 -5.28
CA PRO A 94 15.89 2.92 -6.50
C PRO A 94 17.02 1.93 -6.17
N PRO A 95 17.13 0.81 -6.92
CA PRO A 95 18.27 -0.07 -6.73
C PRO A 95 19.56 0.60 -7.22
N PRO A 96 20.73 0.10 -6.78
CA PRO A 96 22.02 0.47 -7.37
C PRO A 96 22.00 0.42 -8.91
N GLU A 97 22.71 1.35 -9.56
CA GLU A 97 22.66 1.52 -11.01
C GLU A 97 23.04 0.26 -11.81
N ASP A 98 24.00 -0.51 -11.30
CA ASP A 98 24.43 -1.77 -11.90
C ASP A 98 23.30 -2.81 -11.96
N ILE A 99 22.46 -2.86 -10.92
CA ILE A 99 21.25 -3.69 -10.88
C ILE A 99 20.15 -3.09 -11.77
N ALA A 100 19.94 -1.77 -11.63
CA ALA A 100 18.88 -1.03 -12.31
C ALA A 100 19.00 -1.05 -13.84
N ASN A 101 20.24 -1.09 -14.35
CA ASN A 101 20.56 -1.06 -15.78
C ASN A 101 20.91 -2.45 -16.35
N SER A 102 20.93 -3.50 -15.53
CA SER A 102 21.34 -4.84 -15.95
C SER A 102 20.44 -5.46 -17.04
N ASN A 103 19.17 -5.03 -17.12
CA ASN A 103 18.08 -5.60 -17.95
C ASN A 103 18.09 -7.14 -18.04
N ARG A 104 18.61 -7.82 -16.99
CA ARG A 104 18.78 -9.28 -16.99
C ARG A 104 17.41 -9.93 -17.07
N ASN A 105 17.21 -10.76 -18.09
CA ASN A 105 15.95 -11.45 -18.36
C ASN A 105 14.73 -10.52 -18.57
N GLY A 106 14.96 -9.28 -19.02
CA GLY A 106 13.89 -8.31 -19.25
C GLY A 106 13.24 -7.78 -17.96
N VAL A 107 13.94 -7.87 -16.82
CA VAL A 107 13.47 -7.33 -15.54
C VAL A 107 13.66 -5.82 -15.51
N ILE A 108 12.61 -5.10 -15.12
CA ILE A 108 12.59 -3.65 -15.01
C ILE A 108 12.40 -3.30 -13.53
N TYR A 109 13.28 -2.46 -12.98
CA TYR A 109 13.13 -1.98 -11.61
C TYR A 109 12.48 -0.60 -11.62
N LEU A 110 11.41 -0.43 -10.85
CA LEU A 110 10.89 0.90 -10.55
C LEU A 110 11.90 1.64 -9.69
N ARG A 111 12.03 2.94 -9.96
CA ARG A 111 13.00 3.83 -9.31
C ARG A 111 12.33 4.91 -8.49
N ASP A 112 11.17 5.37 -8.96
CA ASP A 112 10.36 6.37 -8.30
C ASP A 112 8.90 5.93 -8.30
N ALA A 113 8.39 5.72 -7.10
CA ALA A 113 6.97 5.50 -6.83
C ALA A 113 6.74 5.48 -5.33
N TYR A 114 5.55 5.86 -4.92
CA TYR A 114 5.10 5.66 -3.55
C TYR A 114 3.61 5.42 -3.50
N THR A 115 3.16 4.79 -2.44
CA THR A 115 1.73 4.76 -2.08
C THR A 115 1.61 5.02 -0.59
N TYR A 116 0.48 5.58 -0.20
CA TYR A 116 0.15 5.81 1.20
C TYR A 116 -1.28 5.41 1.49
N MET A 117 -1.49 5.01 2.74
CA MET A 117 -2.78 4.93 3.39
C MET A 117 -2.73 5.83 4.60
N ARG A 118 -3.64 6.80 4.68
CA ARG A 118 -3.71 7.76 5.77
C ARG A 118 -5.07 7.65 6.46
N PHE A 119 -5.03 7.68 7.79
CA PHE A 119 -6.17 7.66 8.69
C PHE A 119 -6.12 8.96 9.49
N ASP A 120 -6.87 9.96 9.06
CA ASP A 120 -7.01 11.24 9.77
C ASP A 120 -8.11 11.10 10.84
N MET A 121 -7.82 11.56 12.05
CA MET A 121 -8.70 11.42 13.21
C MET A 121 -9.51 12.70 13.40
N PHE A 122 -10.83 12.58 13.33
CA PHE A 122 -11.79 13.65 13.61
C PHE A 122 -12.70 13.26 14.78
N ASP A 123 -13.46 14.22 15.30
CA ASP A 123 -14.28 14.00 16.51
C ASP A 123 -15.32 12.87 16.34
N ASP A 124 -15.91 12.73 15.16
CA ASP A 124 -17.02 11.81 14.87
C ASP A 124 -16.70 10.73 13.83
N HIS A 125 -15.49 10.75 13.26
CA HIS A 125 -15.08 9.79 12.24
C HIS A 125 -13.56 9.65 12.09
N VAL A 126 -13.15 8.57 11.43
CA VAL A 126 -11.83 8.47 10.81
C VAL A 126 -11.98 8.69 9.31
N GLN A 127 -11.17 9.59 8.75
CA GLN A 127 -11.10 9.79 7.30
C GLN A 127 -9.96 8.93 6.73
N PHE A 128 -10.34 7.99 5.86
CA PHE A 128 -9.41 7.16 5.14
C PHE A 128 -9.09 7.73 3.76
N SER A 129 -7.79 7.93 3.50
CA SER A 129 -7.26 8.37 2.22
C SER A 129 -6.23 7.38 1.71
N TYR A 130 -6.37 6.97 0.44
CA TYR A 130 -5.35 6.23 -0.28
C TYR A 130 -4.88 7.08 -1.44
N GLY A 131 -3.57 7.13 -1.62
CA GLY A 131 -2.95 7.83 -2.73
C GLY A 131 -1.58 7.28 -3.04
N GLY A 132 -0.95 7.87 -4.04
CA GLY A 132 0.36 7.46 -4.47
C GLY A 132 0.75 8.10 -5.80
N HIS A 133 1.96 7.78 -6.19
CA HIS A 133 2.56 8.17 -7.45
C HIS A 133 3.33 6.99 -8.01
N ARG A 134 3.31 6.86 -9.34
CA ARG A 134 4.14 5.92 -10.08
C ARG A 134 4.09 6.27 -11.56
N ASP A 135 5.24 6.18 -12.22
CA ASP A 135 5.30 6.15 -13.67
C ASP A 135 4.90 4.80 -14.25
N CYS A 136 4.09 4.86 -15.32
CA CYS A 136 3.73 3.72 -16.14
C CYS A 136 4.53 3.75 -17.44
N MET A 137 4.90 2.58 -17.94
CA MET A 137 5.65 2.42 -19.19
C MET A 137 4.82 2.84 -20.41
N ASP A 138 3.53 2.50 -20.38
CA ASP A 138 2.57 2.78 -21.43
C ASP A 138 1.14 2.90 -20.86
N GLU A 139 0.21 3.33 -21.70
CA GLU A 139 -1.19 3.52 -21.33
C GLU A 139 -1.89 2.19 -20.99
N ALA A 140 -1.51 1.08 -21.63
CA ALA A 140 -2.11 -0.22 -21.37
C ALA A 140 -1.80 -0.68 -19.94
N GLN A 141 -0.57 -0.49 -19.49
CA GLN A 141 -0.17 -0.70 -18.11
C GLN A 141 -0.94 0.23 -17.17
N ALA A 142 -1.05 1.51 -17.49
CA ALA A 142 -1.76 2.47 -16.64
C ALA A 142 -3.23 2.06 -16.43
N ARG A 143 -3.94 1.69 -17.50
CA ARG A 143 -5.33 1.19 -17.45
C ARG A 143 -5.44 -0.07 -16.60
N TYR A 144 -4.51 -1.02 -16.75
CA TYR A 144 -4.49 -2.24 -15.97
C TYR A 144 -4.27 -1.98 -14.47
N LEU A 145 -3.26 -1.17 -14.14
CA LEU A 145 -2.94 -0.80 -12.77
C LEU A 145 -4.09 -0.04 -12.11
N PHE A 146 -4.78 0.82 -12.85
CA PHE A 146 -5.95 1.55 -12.33
C PHE A 146 -7.05 0.58 -11.89
N ALA A 147 -7.46 -0.35 -12.76
CA ALA A 147 -8.47 -1.35 -12.43
C ALA A 147 -8.02 -2.29 -11.30
N GLU A 148 -6.76 -2.71 -11.30
CA GLU A 148 -6.21 -3.57 -10.25
C GLU A 148 -6.16 -2.85 -8.90
N THR A 149 -5.78 -1.57 -8.87
CA THR A 149 -5.75 -0.75 -7.65
C THR A 149 -7.13 -0.66 -7.00
N GLY A 150 -8.20 -0.44 -7.80
CA GLY A 150 -9.57 -0.45 -7.28
C GLY A 150 -9.94 -1.78 -6.60
N ASN A 151 -9.59 -2.91 -7.24
CA ASN A 151 -9.84 -4.24 -6.67
C ASN A 151 -9.03 -4.48 -5.37
N VAL A 152 -7.77 -4.03 -5.35
CA VAL A 152 -6.89 -4.13 -4.18
C VAL A 152 -7.44 -3.36 -3.01
N LEU A 153 -7.88 -2.12 -3.22
CA LEU A 153 -8.44 -1.29 -2.15
C LEU A 153 -9.71 -1.89 -1.56
N PHE A 154 -10.58 -2.43 -2.41
CA PHE A 154 -11.80 -3.10 -1.94
C PHE A 154 -11.48 -4.33 -1.06
N ARG A 155 -10.57 -5.20 -1.51
CA ARG A 155 -10.16 -6.39 -0.75
C ARG A 155 -9.39 -6.04 0.52
N PHE A 156 -8.52 -5.03 0.44
CA PHE A 156 -7.80 -4.51 1.58
C PHE A 156 -8.78 -4.01 2.65
N GLU A 157 -9.78 -3.22 2.25
CA GLU A 157 -10.80 -2.73 3.17
C GLU A 157 -11.53 -3.89 3.87
N GLN A 158 -11.92 -4.93 3.11
CA GLN A 158 -12.55 -6.14 3.66
C GLN A 158 -11.65 -6.90 4.65
N MET A 159 -10.33 -6.80 4.52
CA MET A 159 -9.40 -7.46 5.45
C MET A 159 -9.23 -6.70 6.76
N ILE A 160 -9.22 -5.37 6.71
CA ILE A 160 -8.93 -4.55 7.90
C ILE A 160 -10.19 -4.16 8.68
N ARG A 161 -11.37 -4.20 8.05
CA ARG A 161 -12.64 -3.90 8.73
C ARG A 161 -13.27 -5.19 9.23
N ARG A 162 -13.50 -5.27 10.54
CA ARG A 162 -14.14 -6.42 11.21
C ARG A 162 -15.61 -6.68 10.77
N ALA A 163 -16.24 -5.75 10.05
CA ALA A 163 -17.61 -5.88 9.55
C ALA A 163 -17.62 -6.13 8.03
N ASN A 164 -17.90 -7.37 7.64
CA ASN A 164 -18.18 -7.80 6.26
C ASN A 164 -19.54 -7.25 5.74
N LEU A 165 -19.77 -5.95 5.81
CA LEU A 165 -20.99 -5.37 5.25
C LEU A 165 -20.61 -4.21 4.36
N VAL A 166 -20.79 -4.43 3.07
CA VAL A 166 -21.25 -3.39 2.16
C VAL A 166 -22.42 -2.72 2.88
N THR A 167 -22.20 -1.53 3.45
CA THR A 167 -23.31 -0.68 3.86
C THR A 167 -24.00 -0.24 2.58
N LEU A 168 -24.99 -1.03 2.17
CA LEU A 168 -26.03 -0.60 1.25
C LEU A 168 -26.94 0.34 2.05
N GLY A 169 -26.95 1.62 1.68
CA GLY A 169 -27.96 2.58 2.10
C GLY A 169 -27.74 3.17 3.48
#